data_AF-A0A1H3RVC6-F1
#
_entry.id   AF-A0A1H3RVC6-F1
#
_cell.length_a   1.000
_cell.length_b   1.000
_cell.length_c   1.000
_cell.angle_alpha   90.00
_cell.angle_beta   90.00
_cell.angle_gamma   90.00
#
_symmetry.space_group_name_H-M   'P 1'
#
loop_
_entity.id
_entity.type
_entity.pdbx_description
1 polymer ?
#
loop_
_entity_poly.entity_id
_entity_poly.type
_entity_poly.pdbx_seq_one_letter_code
_entity_poly.pdbx_strand_id
1 'polypeptide(L)'
;MHAMTQPKPLPALNRQFVSHFGEMGSRWGINRTVGQIYALLFLSPEPLNADQIAETLEFSRSNVSMGLKELQAWRLVQLRHQPGDRREYFEAPQDVWEIFRRLAEERRRREIEPTQSMLRAAMLEEVTTEEERYAQQRMRDMYELIDRLMNWFDDVQRLSPETAMQLMGMGTAVTRLLDLKDRITGGKGRAKADDTDD
;
A
#
# COMPACT_ATOMS: atom_id res chain seq x y z
N MET A 1 36.56 25.85 -6.60
CA MET A 1 35.32 26.61 -6.27
C MET A 1 34.24 26.17 -7.26
N HIS A 2 33.45 25.15 -6.93
CA HIS A 2 32.24 24.85 -7.69
C HIS A 2 31.16 25.83 -7.24
N ALA A 3 30.66 26.63 -8.16
CA ALA A 3 29.55 27.54 -7.91
C ALA A 3 28.36 26.71 -7.38
N MET A 4 27.85 27.06 -6.21
CA MET A 4 26.57 26.56 -5.72
C MET A 4 25.50 27.09 -6.68
N THR A 5 25.16 26.29 -7.69
CA THR A 5 24.01 26.56 -8.54
C THR A 5 22.79 26.50 -7.64
N GLN A 6 22.18 27.67 -7.39
CA GLN A 6 20.87 27.78 -6.75
C GLN A 6 19.94 26.71 -7.35
N PRO A 7 19.31 25.84 -6.56
CA PRO A 7 18.48 24.80 -7.11
C PRO A 7 17.34 25.43 -7.88
N LYS A 8 17.18 24.98 -9.13
CA LYS A 8 16.07 25.42 -9.97
C LYS A 8 14.76 25.06 -9.26
N PRO A 9 13.83 26.00 -9.06
CA PRO A 9 12.56 25.69 -8.44
C PRO A 9 11.86 24.59 -9.23
N LEU A 10 11.29 23.61 -8.52
CA LEU A 10 10.60 22.47 -9.13
C LEU A 10 9.59 22.94 -10.19
N PRO A 11 9.52 22.32 -11.38
CA PRO A 11 8.47 22.61 -12.35
C PRO A 11 7.07 22.53 -11.72
N ALA A 12 6.10 23.29 -12.26
CA ALA A 12 4.76 23.38 -11.69
C ALA A 12 4.08 22.01 -11.55
N LEU A 13 4.23 21.13 -12.54
CA LEU A 13 3.73 19.76 -12.51
C LEU A 13 4.31 18.96 -11.33
N ASN A 14 5.64 19.03 -11.14
CA ASN A 14 6.33 18.33 -10.06
C ASN A 14 5.88 18.83 -8.69
N ARG A 15 5.73 20.15 -8.51
CA ARG A 15 5.21 20.73 -7.26
C ARG A 15 3.79 20.24 -6.94
N GLN A 16 2.92 20.22 -7.96
CA GLN A 16 1.55 19.72 -7.79
C GLN A 16 1.54 18.24 -7.40
N PHE A 17 2.37 17.42 -8.07
CA PHE A 17 2.52 16.01 -7.73
C PHE A 17 3.02 15.82 -6.30
N VAL A 18 4.10 16.50 -5.90
CA VAL A 18 4.67 16.42 -4.55
C VAL A 18 3.63 16.80 -3.49
N SER A 19 2.90 17.90 -3.69
CA SER A 19 1.85 18.31 -2.76
C SER A 19 0.73 17.27 -2.64
N HIS A 20 0.22 16.80 -3.78
CA HIS A 20 -0.88 15.85 -3.83
C HIS A 20 -0.48 14.50 -3.23
N PHE A 21 0.72 14.02 -3.54
CA PHE A 21 1.24 12.76 -3.02
C PHE A 21 1.40 12.80 -1.49
N GLY A 22 1.84 13.93 -0.93
CA GLY A 22 1.87 14.14 0.52
C GLY A 22 0.50 14.03 1.17
N GLU A 23 -0.52 14.66 0.56
CA GLU A 23 -1.90 14.61 1.03
C GLU A 23 -2.50 13.20 0.94
N MET A 24 -2.22 12.50 -0.16
CA MET A 24 -2.59 11.10 -0.35
C MET A 24 -1.95 10.23 0.74
N GLY A 25 -0.64 10.37 0.98
CA GLY A 25 0.09 9.63 2.02
C GLY A 25 -0.52 9.81 3.41
N SER A 26 -0.94 11.02 3.76
CA SER A 26 -1.61 11.29 5.04
C SER A 26 -2.91 10.53 5.24
N ARG A 27 -3.70 10.34 4.18
CA ARG A 27 -4.93 9.52 4.24
C ARG A 27 -4.64 8.04 4.47
N TRP A 28 -3.41 7.62 4.18
CA TRP A 28 -2.92 6.25 4.32
C TRP A 28 -2.07 6.07 5.59
N GLY A 29 -2.08 7.05 6.49
CA GLY A 29 -1.34 6.99 7.76
C GLY A 29 0.16 7.32 7.66
N ILE A 30 0.62 7.85 6.53
CA ILE A 30 2.00 8.30 6.33
C ILE A 30 2.07 9.81 6.58
N ASN A 31 3.05 10.27 7.34
CA ASN A 31 3.22 11.71 7.58
C ASN A 31 3.33 12.50 6.25
N ARG A 32 2.61 13.63 6.13
CA ARG A 32 2.57 14.46 4.89
C ARG A 32 3.97 14.81 4.37
N THR A 33 4.85 15.26 5.26
CA THR A 33 6.23 15.65 4.93
C THR A 33 7.02 14.46 4.41
N VAL A 34 6.84 13.29 5.00
CA VAL A 34 7.47 12.03 4.58
C VAL A 34 7.02 11.66 3.16
N GLY A 35 5.72 11.78 2.89
CA GLY A 35 5.17 11.59 1.54
C GLY A 35 5.73 12.59 0.52
N GLN A 36 5.89 13.87 0.89
CA GLN A 36 6.46 14.89 0.01
C GLN A 36 7.95 14.65 -0.29
N ILE A 37 8.74 14.24 0.71
CA ILE A 37 10.14 13.84 0.54
C ILE A 37 10.23 12.66 -0.44
N TYR A 38 9.39 11.64 -0.24
CA TYR A 38 9.35 10.50 -1.13
C TYR A 38 8.98 10.88 -2.56
N ALA A 39 7.95 11.71 -2.74
CA ALA A 39 7.50 12.16 -4.05
C ALA A 39 8.58 12.93 -4.80
N LEU A 40 9.39 13.74 -4.10
CA LEU A 40 10.54 14.39 -4.70
C LEU A 40 11.58 13.37 -5.18
N LEU A 41 11.93 12.40 -4.34
CA LEU A 41 12.90 11.35 -4.69
C LEU A 41 12.41 10.48 -5.85
N PHE A 42 11.10 10.20 -5.90
CA PHE A 42 10.46 9.47 -6.99
C PHE A 42 10.56 10.20 -8.34
N LEU A 43 10.47 11.53 -8.33
CA LEU A 43 10.59 12.35 -9.54
C LEU A 43 12.04 12.70 -9.90
N SER A 44 13.00 12.42 -9.02
CA SER A 44 14.40 12.80 -9.22
C SER A 44 15.11 11.78 -10.11
N PRO A 45 15.76 12.21 -11.21
CA PRO A 45 16.56 11.31 -12.05
C PRO A 45 17.88 10.91 -11.38
N GLU A 46 18.34 11.67 -10.39
CA GLU A 46 19.58 11.44 -9.66
C GLU A 46 19.30 11.30 -8.15
N PRO A 47 20.13 10.52 -7.42
CA PRO A 47 20.05 10.48 -5.97
C PRO A 47 20.23 11.86 -5.35
N LEU A 48 19.43 12.20 -4.35
CA LEU A 48 19.50 13.49 -3.66
C LEU A 48 20.02 13.30 -2.23
N ASN A 49 20.92 14.18 -1.81
CA ASN A 49 21.28 14.30 -0.41
C ASN A 49 20.24 15.15 0.33
N ALA A 50 20.30 15.10 1.65
CA ALA A 50 19.26 15.67 2.46
C ALA A 50 19.37 17.19 2.66
N ASP A 51 20.47 17.83 2.25
CA ASP A 51 20.54 19.30 2.08
C ASP A 51 19.76 19.72 0.83
N GLN A 52 19.95 19.01 -0.30
CA GLN A 52 19.23 19.27 -1.55
C GLN A 52 17.72 19.10 -1.39
N ILE A 53 17.29 18.07 -0.65
CA ILE A 53 15.86 17.85 -0.36
C ILE A 53 15.30 18.97 0.51
N ALA A 54 16.03 19.39 1.54
CA ALA A 54 15.61 20.46 2.45
C ALA A 54 15.44 21.79 1.70
N GLU A 55 16.39 22.12 0.84
CA GLU A 55 16.33 23.32 0.01
C GLU A 55 15.19 23.24 -1.03
N THR A 56 15.03 22.11 -1.71
CA THR A 56 14.03 21.94 -2.78
C THR A 56 12.59 21.95 -2.26
N LEU A 57 12.35 21.40 -1.07
CA LEU A 57 11.02 21.34 -0.45
C LEU A 57 10.77 22.46 0.57
N GLU A 58 11.75 23.34 0.79
CA GLU A 58 11.71 24.40 1.80
C GLU A 58 11.42 23.85 3.20
N PHE A 59 11.99 22.68 3.52
CA PHE A 59 11.87 22.02 4.82
C PHE A 59 13.14 22.18 5.66
N SER A 60 12.97 22.10 6.98
CA SER A 60 14.13 22.06 7.87
C SER A 60 14.95 20.79 7.65
N ARG A 61 16.27 20.91 7.82
CA ARG A 61 17.20 19.77 7.70
C ARG A 61 16.87 18.62 8.66
N SER A 62 16.36 18.97 9.83
CA SER A 62 15.87 18.04 10.86
C SER A 62 14.66 17.25 10.35
N ASN A 63 13.65 17.93 9.79
CA ASN A 63 12.45 17.29 9.25
C ASN A 63 12.79 16.33 8.11
N VAL A 64 13.69 16.74 7.21
CA VAL A 64 14.15 15.86 6.13
C VAL A 64 14.87 14.63 6.68
N SER A 65 15.76 14.80 7.65
CA SER A 65 16.49 13.68 8.25
C SER A 65 15.54 12.68 8.93
N MET A 66 14.53 13.17 9.65
CA MET A 66 13.50 12.31 10.26
C MET A 66 12.69 11.59 9.18
N GLY A 67 12.28 12.30 8.13
CA GLY A 67 11.50 11.69 7.05
C GLY A 67 12.28 10.65 6.25
N LEU A 68 13.57 10.85 6.01
CA LEU A 68 14.43 9.85 5.37
C LEU A 68 14.65 8.61 6.25
N LYS A 69 14.79 8.78 7.56
CA LYS A 69 14.84 7.64 8.49
C LYS A 69 13.54 6.84 8.45
N GLU A 70 12.40 7.53 8.42
CA GLU A 70 11.10 6.88 8.28
C GLU A 70 11.02 6.14 6.93
N LEU A 71 11.29 6.80 5.81
CA LEU A 71 11.26 6.15 4.49
C LEU A 71 12.19 4.94 4.40
N GLN A 72 13.36 4.97 5.03
CA GLN A 72 14.24 3.81 5.12
C GLN A 72 13.63 2.67 5.96
N ALA A 73 12.99 2.99 7.08
CA ALA A 73 12.28 1.99 7.90
C ALA A 73 11.11 1.35 7.13
N TRP A 74 10.44 2.11 6.26
CA TRP A 74 9.44 1.60 5.32
C TRP A 74 10.05 0.92 4.08
N ARG A 75 11.39 0.91 3.97
CA ARG A 75 12.14 0.43 2.80
C ARG A 75 11.69 1.11 1.50
N LEU A 76 11.23 2.35 1.53
CA LEU A 76 10.79 3.08 0.34
C LEU A 76 11.93 3.83 -0.35
N VAL A 77 13.08 3.99 0.30
CA VAL A 77 14.25 4.64 -0.29
C VAL A 77 15.50 3.80 -0.07
N GLN A 78 16.49 3.98 -0.94
CA GLN A 78 17.80 3.33 -0.86
C GLN A 78 18.89 4.36 -0.63
N LEU A 79 19.87 4.00 0.19
CA LEU A 79 21.08 4.78 0.40
C LEU A 79 22.07 4.56 -0.75
N ARG A 80 22.67 5.64 -1.24
CA ARG A 80 23.73 5.67 -2.24
C ARG A 80 24.89 6.51 -1.74
N HIS A 81 26.10 6.01 -2.01
CA HIS A 81 27.34 6.72 -1.75
C HIS A 81 27.94 7.18 -3.07
N GLN A 82 28.41 8.43 -3.11
CA GLN A 82 29.12 8.96 -4.27
C GLN A 82 30.63 8.98 -3.97
N PRO A 83 31.49 8.53 -4.90
CA PRO A 83 32.94 8.56 -4.69
C PRO A 83 33.46 9.97 -4.37
N GLY A 84 34.22 10.09 -3.29
CA GLY A 84 34.82 11.37 -2.87
C GLY A 84 33.87 12.33 -2.14
N ASP A 85 32.59 11.98 -1.99
CA ASP A 85 31.63 12.72 -1.17
C ASP A 85 31.31 11.93 0.10
N ARG A 86 31.30 12.63 1.24
CA ARG A 86 30.97 12.04 2.55
C ARG A 86 29.46 12.07 2.83
N ARG A 87 28.68 12.77 2.01
CA ARG A 87 27.23 12.88 2.19
C ARG A 87 26.52 11.61 1.77
N GLU A 88 25.41 11.36 2.45
CA GLU A 88 24.46 10.31 2.13
C GLU A 88 23.48 10.80 1.06
N TYR A 89 23.34 10.03 -0.02
CA TYR A 89 22.37 10.29 -1.08
C TYR A 89 21.28 9.24 -1.05
N PHE A 90 20.07 9.64 -1.42
CA PHE A 90 18.89 8.79 -1.36
C PHE A 90 18.19 8.75 -2.71
N GLU A 91 17.66 7.59 -3.07
CA GLU A 91 16.84 7.41 -4.27
C GLU A 91 15.63 6.52 -3.95
N ALA A 92 14.53 6.71 -4.69
CA ALA A 92 13.38 5.81 -4.66
C ALA A 92 13.51 4.73 -5.74
N PRO A 93 12.92 3.53 -5.54
CA PRO A 93 12.80 2.54 -6.61
C PRO A 93 12.09 3.12 -7.84
N GLN A 94 12.56 2.79 -9.04
CA GLN A 94 11.93 3.25 -10.29
C GLN A 94 10.71 2.41 -10.67
N ASP A 95 10.65 1.16 -10.23
CA ASP A 95 9.53 0.27 -10.51
C ASP A 95 8.35 0.56 -9.57
N VAL A 96 7.26 1.07 -10.13
CA VAL A 96 6.00 1.35 -9.41
C VAL A 96 5.40 0.09 -8.78
N TRP A 97 5.60 -1.08 -9.40
CA TRP A 97 5.15 -2.35 -8.84
C TRP A 97 5.91 -2.70 -7.56
N GLU A 98 7.22 -2.50 -7.55
CA GLU A 98 8.04 -2.68 -6.35
C GLU A 98 7.63 -1.73 -5.23
N ILE A 99 7.32 -0.47 -5.55
CA ILE A 99 6.80 0.51 -4.58
C ILE A 99 5.50 0.00 -3.95
N PHE A 100 4.54 -0.42 -4.78
CA PHE A 100 3.25 -0.94 -4.31
C PHE A 100 3.44 -2.17 -3.42
N ARG A 101 4.31 -3.12 -3.82
CA ARG A 101 4.59 -4.33 -3.05
C ARG A 101 5.12 -3.99 -1.65
N ARG A 102 6.11 -3.10 -1.57
CA ARG A 102 6.70 -2.65 -0.29
C ARG A 102 5.67 -1.96 0.62
N LEU A 103 4.81 -1.10 0.05
CA LEU A 103 3.73 -0.46 0.81
C LEU A 103 2.72 -1.47 1.35
N ALA A 104 2.33 -2.44 0.53
CA ALA A 104 1.33 -3.43 0.89
C ALA A 104 1.86 -4.43 1.94
N GLU A 105 3.13 -4.85 1.83
CA GLU A 105 3.84 -5.64 2.86
C GLU A 105 3.87 -4.90 4.20
N GLU A 106 4.25 -3.62 4.21
CA GLU A 106 4.31 -2.86 5.46
C GLU A 106 2.92 -2.61 6.07
N ARG A 107 1.90 -2.40 5.25
CA ARG A 107 0.51 -2.28 5.74
C ARG A 107 0.04 -3.57 6.38
N ARG A 108 0.30 -4.72 5.73
CA ARG A 108 0.02 -6.04 6.31
C ARG A 108 0.71 -6.22 7.65
N ARG A 109 2.02 -5.93 7.70
CA ARG A 109 2.82 -6.09 8.92
C ARG A 109 2.31 -5.24 10.08
N ARG A 110 1.91 -3.99 9.80
CA ARG A 110 1.46 -3.05 10.84
C ARG A 110 0.02 -3.29 11.29
N GLU A 111 -0.86 -3.70 10.39
CA GLU A 111 -2.31 -3.70 10.65
C GLU A 111 -2.91 -5.11 10.74
N ILE A 112 -2.40 -6.08 9.98
CA ILE A 112 -3.01 -7.41 9.87
C ILE A 112 -2.31 -8.43 10.77
N GLU A 113 -0.98 -8.45 10.80
CA GLU A 113 -0.21 -9.40 11.61
C GLU A 113 -0.50 -9.31 13.13
N PRO A 114 -0.70 -8.12 13.74
CA PRO A 114 -1.07 -8.02 15.15
C PRO A 114 -2.45 -8.62 15.42
N THR A 115 -3.43 -8.34 14.56
CA THR A 115 -4.78 -8.91 14.67
C THR A 115 -4.75 -10.42 14.51
N GLN A 116 -4.03 -10.96 13.52
CA GLN A 116 -3.85 -12.42 13.37
C GLN A 116 -3.22 -13.05 14.62
N SER A 117 -2.22 -12.38 15.21
CA SER A 117 -1.55 -12.87 16.43
C SER A 117 -2.50 -12.91 17.63
N MET A 118 -3.32 -11.86 17.79
CA MET A 118 -4.36 -11.83 18.83
C MET A 118 -5.39 -12.95 18.62
N LEU A 119 -5.89 -13.12 17.39
CA LEU A 119 -6.87 -14.16 17.08
C LEU A 119 -6.31 -15.57 17.34
N ARG A 120 -5.05 -15.83 16.98
CA ARG A 120 -4.38 -17.10 17.32
C ARG A 120 -4.30 -17.33 18.83
N ALA A 121 -3.95 -16.31 19.60
CA ALA A 121 -3.90 -16.43 21.05
C ALA A 121 -5.29 -16.75 21.63
N ALA A 122 -6.34 -16.05 21.18
CA ALA A 122 -7.70 -16.29 21.62
C ALA A 122 -8.21 -17.72 21.31
N MET A 123 -7.70 -18.35 20.26
CA MET A 123 -8.03 -19.74 19.91
C MET A 123 -7.35 -20.79 20.80
N LEU A 124 -6.32 -20.40 21.58
CA LEU A 124 -5.60 -21.26 22.52
C LEU A 124 -6.14 -21.15 23.95
N GLU A 125 -6.95 -20.14 24.24
CA GLU A 125 -7.59 -19.95 25.54
C GLU A 125 -8.56 -21.09 25.86
N GLU A 126 -8.60 -21.47 27.14
CA GLU A 126 -9.55 -22.46 27.63
C GLU A 126 -10.95 -21.85 27.68
N VAL A 127 -11.93 -22.57 27.09
CA VAL A 127 -13.32 -22.15 27.03
C VAL A 127 -14.09 -22.79 28.18
N THR A 128 -14.64 -21.98 29.07
CA THR A 128 -15.34 -22.44 30.28
C THR A 128 -16.84 -22.22 30.23
N THR A 129 -17.32 -21.31 29.36
CA THR A 129 -18.73 -20.98 29.18
C THR A 129 -19.20 -21.15 27.74
N GLU A 130 -20.51 -21.23 27.52
CA GLU A 130 -21.08 -21.30 26.18
C GLU A 130 -20.94 -19.98 25.41
N GLU A 131 -20.94 -18.84 26.11
CA GLU A 131 -20.66 -17.53 25.53
C GLU A 131 -19.23 -17.45 24.98
N GLU A 132 -18.25 -17.91 25.75
CA GLU A 132 -16.85 -18.02 25.31
C GLU A 132 -16.69 -18.97 24.12
N ARG A 133 -17.45 -20.09 24.10
CA ARG A 133 -17.44 -21.03 22.97
C ARG A 133 -17.89 -20.36 21.69
N TYR A 134 -19.00 -19.64 21.75
CA TYR A 134 -19.51 -18.90 20.61
C TYR A 134 -18.54 -17.80 20.16
N ALA A 135 -18.00 -17.01 21.11
CA ALA A 135 -17.04 -15.96 20.81
C ALA A 135 -15.77 -16.51 20.14
N GLN A 136 -15.18 -17.58 20.69
CA GLN A 136 -13.99 -18.23 20.13
C GLN A 136 -14.26 -18.80 18.73
N GLN A 137 -15.46 -19.33 18.46
CA GLN A 137 -15.84 -19.76 17.12
C GLN A 137 -15.91 -18.57 16.14
N ARG A 138 -16.52 -17.44 16.53
CA ARG A 138 -16.56 -16.24 15.68
C ARG A 138 -15.17 -15.68 15.39
N MET A 139 -14.26 -15.73 16.37
CA MET A 139 -12.86 -15.35 16.19
C MET A 139 -12.13 -16.29 15.23
N ARG A 140 -12.38 -17.60 15.31
CA ARG A 140 -11.85 -18.60 14.38
C ARG A 140 -12.30 -18.34 12.94
N ASP A 141 -13.59 -18.08 12.71
CA ASP A 141 -14.12 -17.77 11.38
C ASP A 141 -13.41 -16.54 10.78
N MET A 142 -13.19 -15.51 11.60
CA MET A 142 -12.47 -14.30 11.19
C MET A 142 -11.00 -14.59 10.88
N TYR A 143 -10.32 -15.37 11.73
CA TYR A 143 -8.93 -15.77 11.51
C TYR A 143 -8.78 -16.50 10.18
N GLU A 144 -9.62 -17.49 9.92
CA GLU A 144 -9.57 -18.28 8.69
C GLU A 144 -9.78 -17.43 7.44
N LEU A 145 -10.69 -16.45 7.48
CA LEU A 145 -10.88 -15.52 6.36
C LEU A 145 -9.63 -14.66 6.12
N ILE A 146 -9.10 -14.04 7.18
CA ILE A 146 -7.90 -13.20 7.09
C ILE A 146 -6.72 -14.03 6.57
N ASP A 147 -6.51 -15.24 7.11
CA ASP A 147 -5.42 -16.13 6.72
C ASP A 147 -5.50 -16.51 5.23
N ARG A 148 -6.70 -16.89 4.74
CA ARG A 148 -6.93 -17.16 3.31
C ARG A 148 -6.61 -15.96 2.42
N LEU A 149 -7.05 -14.77 2.81
CA LEU A 149 -6.77 -13.53 2.07
C LEU A 149 -5.27 -13.20 2.05
N MET A 150 -4.58 -13.41 3.17
CA MET A 150 -3.14 -13.16 3.27
C MET A 150 -2.32 -14.17 2.47
N ASN A 151 -2.69 -15.45 2.48
CA ASN A 151 -2.02 -16.47 1.66
C ASN A 151 -2.19 -16.19 0.16
N TRP A 152 -3.39 -15.80 -0.28
CA TRP A 152 -3.61 -15.40 -1.67
C TRP A 152 -2.81 -14.15 -2.04
N PHE A 153 -2.76 -13.16 -1.13
CA PHE A 153 -1.96 -11.97 -1.32
C PHE A 153 -0.46 -12.29 -1.46
N ASP A 154 0.06 -13.21 -0.64
CA ASP A 154 1.44 -13.72 -0.73
C ASP A 154 1.73 -14.37 -2.09
N ASP A 155 0.80 -15.20 -2.56
CA ASP A 155 0.92 -15.84 -3.88
C ASP A 155 0.97 -14.80 -4.99
N VAL A 156 0.12 -13.77 -4.94
CA VAL A 156 0.10 -12.67 -5.92
C VAL A 156 1.41 -11.87 -5.89
N GLN A 157 1.99 -11.61 -4.71
CA GLN A 157 3.24 -10.86 -4.59
C GLN A 157 4.45 -11.59 -5.18
N ARG A 158 4.41 -12.92 -5.26
CA ARG A 158 5.46 -13.76 -5.87
C ARG A 158 5.41 -13.78 -7.39
N LEU A 159 4.32 -13.31 -7.98
CA LEU A 159 4.16 -13.27 -9.43
C LEU A 159 4.96 -12.11 -10.04
N SER A 160 5.26 -12.25 -11.34
CA SER A 160 5.77 -11.11 -12.10
C SER A 160 4.72 -9.98 -12.15
N PRO A 161 5.14 -8.71 -12.28
CA PRO A 161 4.22 -7.58 -12.40
C PRO A 161 3.15 -7.81 -13.48
N GLU A 162 3.54 -8.36 -14.63
CA GLU A 162 2.66 -8.61 -15.77
C GLU A 162 1.59 -9.65 -15.44
N THR A 163 1.99 -10.76 -14.82
CA THR A 163 1.03 -11.81 -14.42
C THR A 163 0.09 -11.31 -13.33
N ALA A 164 0.58 -10.55 -12.35
CA ALA A 164 -0.27 -9.96 -11.32
C ALA A 164 -1.30 -8.98 -11.92
N MET A 165 -0.90 -8.15 -12.88
CA MET A 165 -1.81 -7.26 -13.61
C MET A 165 -2.87 -8.04 -14.42
N GLN A 166 -2.48 -9.14 -15.08
CA GLN A 166 -3.41 -10.01 -15.80
C GLN A 166 -4.45 -10.63 -14.86
N LEU A 167 -4.03 -11.13 -13.69
CA LEU A 167 -4.95 -11.69 -12.69
C LEU A 167 -5.94 -10.63 -12.16
N MET A 168 -5.49 -9.40 -11.88
CA MET A 168 -6.39 -8.30 -11.51
C MET A 168 -7.41 -8.01 -12.63
N GLY A 169 -6.98 -8.07 -13.90
CA GLY A 169 -7.86 -7.94 -15.06
C GLY A 169 -8.86 -9.08 -15.21
N MET A 170 -8.51 -10.30 -14.81
CA MET A 170 -9.39 -11.47 -14.87
C MET A 170 -10.62 -11.33 -13.98
N GLY A 171 -10.56 -10.57 -12.88
CA GLY A 171 -11.75 -10.26 -12.08
C GLY A 171 -12.87 -9.60 -12.91
N THR A 172 -12.51 -8.68 -13.80
CA THR A 172 -13.46 -8.07 -14.76
C THR A 172 -13.89 -9.01 -15.87
N ALA A 173 -13.07 -10.00 -16.23
CA ALA A 173 -13.42 -11.00 -17.23
C ALA A 173 -14.38 -12.06 -16.66
N VAL A 174 -14.19 -12.46 -15.40
CA VAL A 174 -15.08 -13.39 -14.67
C VAL A 174 -16.44 -12.73 -14.44
N THR A 175 -16.50 -11.46 -14.02
CA THR A 175 -17.78 -10.75 -13.91
C THR A 175 -18.47 -10.62 -15.26
N ARG A 176 -17.74 -10.27 -16.33
CA ARG A 176 -18.30 -10.24 -17.70
C ARG A 176 -18.79 -11.61 -18.17
N LEU A 177 -18.11 -12.71 -17.80
CA LEU A 177 -18.53 -14.07 -18.12
C LEU A 177 -19.76 -14.50 -17.33
N LEU A 178 -19.86 -14.12 -16.06
CA LEU A 178 -21.05 -14.33 -15.23
C LEU A 178 -22.24 -13.50 -15.75
N ASP A 179 -22.03 -12.23 -16.08
CA ASP A 179 -23.04 -11.37 -16.70
C ASP A 179 -23.48 -11.90 -18.08
N LEU A 180 -22.55 -12.41 -18.88
CA LEU A 180 -22.85 -13.00 -20.18
C LEU A 180 -23.60 -14.32 -20.02
N LYS A 181 -23.21 -15.15 -19.05
CA LYS A 181 -23.93 -16.36 -18.68
C LYS A 181 -25.34 -16.02 -18.21
N ASP A 182 -25.52 -15.04 -17.33
CA ASP A 182 -26.83 -14.61 -16.84
C ASP A 182 -27.71 -14.01 -17.95
N ARG A 183 -27.12 -13.35 -18.96
CA ARG A 183 -27.83 -12.87 -20.16
C ARG A 183 -28.21 -14.01 -21.12
N ILE A 184 -27.38 -15.04 -21.24
CA ILE A 184 -27.63 -16.21 -22.10
C ILE A 184 -28.59 -17.21 -21.43
N THR A 185 -28.52 -17.36 -20.11
CA THR A 185 -29.41 -18.22 -19.30
C THR A 185 -30.62 -17.45 -18.76
N GLY A 186 -30.93 -16.29 -19.36
CA GLY A 186 -31.86 -15.28 -18.87
C GLY A 186 -33.09 -15.78 -18.10
N GLY A 187 -33.28 -15.19 -16.92
CA GLY A 187 -34.56 -14.88 -16.31
C GLY A 187 -35.62 -15.98 -16.27
N LYS A 188 -35.67 -16.72 -15.16
CA LYS A 188 -36.92 -17.33 -14.67
C LYS A 188 -37.05 -17.15 -13.17
N GLY A 189 -38.01 -16.31 -12.78
CA GLY A 189 -38.39 -16.15 -11.38
C GLY A 189 -39.31 -14.99 -11.02
N ARG A 190 -40.12 -14.43 -11.93
CA ARG A 190 -41.29 -13.64 -11.52
C ARG A 190 -42.41 -13.71 -12.56
N ALA A 191 -43.28 -14.71 -12.39
CA ALA A 191 -44.62 -14.70 -12.96
C ALA A 191 -45.57 -15.49 -12.03
N LYS A 192 -46.49 -14.71 -11.42
CA LYS A 192 -47.85 -15.02 -10.94
C LYS A 192 -48.08 -16.15 -9.91
N ALA A 193 -48.50 -15.73 -8.72
CA ALA A 193 -49.69 -16.26 -8.06
C ALA A 193 -50.44 -15.06 -7.45
N ASP A 194 -51.41 -14.55 -8.19
CA ASP A 194 -52.44 -13.63 -7.71
C ASP A 194 -53.70 -14.04 -8.48
N ASP A 195 -54.43 -15.00 -7.90
CA ASP A 195 -55.88 -14.96 -7.70
C ASP A 195 -56.35 -16.33 -7.15
N THR A 196 -56.77 -16.35 -5.90
CA THR A 196 -58.05 -16.90 -5.39
C THR A 196 -57.95 -17.02 -3.88
N ASP A 197 -58.57 -16.07 -3.17
CA ASP A 197 -59.18 -16.33 -1.86
C ASP A 197 -60.64 -15.84 -1.94
N ASP A 198 -61.50 -16.58 -1.25
CA ASP A 198 -62.95 -16.47 -1.08
C ASP A 198 -63.54 -15.04 -0.98
#